data_AF-A0A8T7MCI5-F1
#
_entry.id   AF-A0A8T7MCI5-F1
#
_cell.length_a   1.000
_cell.length_b   1.000
_cell.length_c   1.000
_cell.angle_alpha   90.00
_cell.angle_beta   90.00
_cell.angle_gamma   90.00
#
_symmetry.space_group_name_H-M   'P 1'
#
loop_
_entity.id
_entity.type
_entity.pdbx_description
1 polymer ?
#
loop_
_entity_poly.entity_id
_entity_poly.type
_entity_poly.pdbx_seq_one_letter_code
_entity_poly.pdbx_strand_id
1 'polypeptide(L)'
;MGLNIENLLHAVVLLIAVVLILMAVAISSRDNASRMITDYKIQALLLFLLTIFTALELGDAVIGFLALPPLVMLVLIRALLAQATVVTSGITVWQRLKRAFFESIRPNGQPFGWSWKSRPSPRLAATIYPAKDRTIEEATIRWLRATDNRDSTLSVAFSFLALALAYFFAFSLIKNQPDVANNLAVSLSLVLIGLLIMLRKKDIISQIVGLLVMEHGMFLAAIRVLRIPSLSLLFVISLFLYLGITIVMLVYLLPELDRTSGSLMIEQQKILREEYKPEASLQQLLVPENGWPKGE
;
A
#
# COMPACT_ATOMS: atom_id res chain seq x y z
N MET A 1 42.02 -16.57 0.12
CA MET A 1 41.18 -15.37 -0.10
C MET A 1 40.19 -15.27 1.04
N GLY A 2 40.42 -14.40 2.02
CA GLY A 2 39.42 -14.13 3.05
C GLY A 2 38.32 -13.26 2.47
N LEU A 3 37.07 -13.71 2.48
CA LEU A 3 35.92 -12.86 2.18
C LEU A 3 35.87 -11.76 3.23
N ASN A 4 36.14 -10.51 2.84
CA ASN A 4 35.91 -9.36 3.71
C ASN A 4 34.39 -9.27 3.95
N ILE A 5 33.99 -9.29 5.23
CA ILE A 5 32.59 -9.21 5.66
C ILE A 5 31.90 -7.97 5.09
N GLU A 6 32.64 -6.87 4.95
CA GLU A 6 32.14 -5.61 4.37
C GLU A 6 31.71 -5.78 2.91
N ASN A 7 32.53 -6.45 2.09
CA ASN A 7 32.21 -6.72 0.70
C ASN A 7 31.00 -7.64 0.56
N LEU A 8 30.87 -8.62 1.46
CA LEU A 8 29.72 -9.51 1.50
C LEU A 8 28.43 -8.75 1.85
N LEU A 9 28.49 -7.88 2.86
CA LEU A 9 27.33 -7.09 3.29
C LEU A 9 26.87 -6.13 2.18
N HIS A 10 27.81 -5.44 1.53
CA HIS A 10 27.53 -4.56 0.41
C HIS A 10 26.86 -5.30 -0.76
N ALA A 11 27.39 -6.49 -1.11
CA ALA A 11 26.80 -7.34 -2.14
C ALA A 11 25.39 -7.82 -1.79
N VAL A 12 25.13 -8.17 -0.52
CA VAL A 12 23.79 -8.55 -0.03
C VAL A 12 22.82 -7.39 -0.14
N VAL A 13 23.22 -6.18 0.27
CA VAL A 13 22.39 -4.96 0.17
C VAL A 13 22.03 -4.68 -1.30
N LEU A 14 23.00 -4.77 -2.21
CA LEU A 14 22.75 -4.59 -3.65
C LEU A 14 21.80 -5.67 -4.20
N LEU A 15 22.00 -6.93 -3.84
CA LEU A 15 21.14 -8.03 -4.26
C LEU A 15 19.70 -7.82 -3.81
N ILE A 16 19.48 -7.46 -2.53
CA ILE A 16 18.14 -7.20 -1.99
C ILE A 16 17.49 -6.01 -2.73
N ALA A 17 18.24 -4.96 -3.04
CA ALA A 17 17.75 -3.82 -3.81
C ALA A 17 17.28 -4.21 -5.24
N VAL A 18 18.04 -5.09 -5.91
CA VAL A 18 17.63 -5.64 -7.22
C VAL A 18 16.35 -6.47 -7.08
N VAL A 19 16.27 -7.34 -6.07
CA VAL A 19 15.07 -8.14 -5.82
C VAL A 19 13.86 -7.25 -5.51
N LEU A 20 14.02 -6.13 -4.81
CA LEU A 20 12.94 -5.16 -4.57
C LEU A 20 12.38 -4.57 -5.88
N ILE A 21 13.24 -4.25 -6.86
CA ILE A 21 12.79 -3.79 -8.18
C ILE A 21 12.03 -4.89 -8.89
N LEU A 22 12.58 -6.10 -8.93
CA LEU A 22 11.91 -7.24 -9.58
C LEU A 22 10.55 -7.53 -8.96
N MET A 23 10.43 -7.41 -7.63
CA MET A 23 9.16 -7.51 -6.93
C MET A 23 8.20 -6.38 -7.30
N ALA A 24 8.67 -5.14 -7.43
CA ALA A 24 7.81 -4.03 -7.87
C ALA A 24 7.29 -4.23 -9.30
N VAL A 25 8.14 -4.71 -10.21
CA VAL A 25 7.73 -5.11 -11.57
C VAL A 25 6.71 -6.25 -11.52
N ALA A 26 6.95 -7.26 -10.67
CA ALA A 26 6.02 -8.38 -10.48
C ALA A 26 4.66 -7.89 -9.98
N ILE A 27 4.62 -7.00 -8.97
CA ILE A 27 3.40 -6.37 -8.45
C ILE A 27 2.66 -5.62 -9.56
N SER A 28 3.37 -4.83 -10.37
CA SER A 28 2.80 -4.10 -11.51
C SER A 28 2.13 -5.02 -12.55
N SER A 29 2.68 -6.23 -12.70
CA SER A 29 2.16 -7.25 -13.61
C SER A 29 1.00 -8.09 -13.09
N ARG A 30 0.72 -8.02 -11.78
CA ARG A 30 -0.40 -8.77 -11.21
C ARG A 30 -1.71 -8.10 -11.56
N ASP A 31 -2.66 -8.92 -11.98
CA ASP A 31 -4.05 -8.49 -12.16
C ASP A 31 -4.89 -8.76 -10.91
N ASN A 32 -4.46 -9.69 -10.05
CA ASN A 32 -5.20 -10.07 -8.86
C ASN A 32 -4.68 -9.32 -7.62
N ALA A 33 -5.56 -8.57 -6.97
CA ALA A 33 -5.26 -7.79 -5.76
C ALA A 33 -4.71 -8.66 -4.61
N SER A 34 -5.21 -9.89 -4.43
CA SER A 34 -4.72 -10.80 -3.39
C SER A 34 -3.24 -11.18 -3.60
N ARG A 35 -2.84 -11.39 -4.86
CA ARG A 35 -1.44 -11.64 -5.21
C ARG A 35 -0.60 -10.37 -5.05
N MET A 36 -1.11 -9.21 -5.44
CA MET A 36 -0.44 -7.92 -5.20
C MET A 36 -0.14 -7.69 -3.72
N ILE A 37 -1.10 -7.97 -2.83
CA ILE A 37 -0.92 -7.84 -1.38
C ILE A 37 0.17 -8.79 -0.88
N THR A 38 0.17 -10.02 -1.37
CA THR A 38 1.19 -11.02 -0.99
C THR A 38 2.59 -10.61 -1.46
N ASP A 39 2.70 -10.19 -2.72
CA ASP A 39 3.95 -9.71 -3.30
C ASP A 39 4.44 -8.44 -2.59
N TYR A 40 3.53 -7.53 -2.22
CA TYR A 40 3.84 -6.34 -1.40
C TYR A 40 4.38 -6.72 -0.01
N LYS A 41 3.80 -7.72 0.66
CA LYS A 41 4.34 -8.20 1.95
C LYS A 41 5.76 -8.71 1.81
N ILE A 42 6.06 -9.47 0.76
CA ILE A 42 7.43 -9.92 0.49
C ILE A 42 8.34 -8.70 0.27
N GLN A 43 7.89 -7.71 -0.49
CA GLN A 43 8.63 -6.46 -0.71
C GLN A 43 8.88 -5.69 0.59
N ALA A 44 7.89 -5.58 1.48
CA ALA A 44 8.04 -4.93 2.79
C ALA A 44 9.03 -5.68 3.70
N LEU A 45 9.02 -7.01 3.68
CA LEU A 45 9.99 -7.83 4.39
C LEU A 45 11.41 -7.62 3.85
N LEU A 46 11.58 -7.60 2.53
CA LEU A 46 12.87 -7.32 1.90
C LEU A 46 13.37 -5.92 2.26
N LEU A 47 12.49 -4.93 2.29
CA LEU A 47 12.83 -3.57 2.70
C LEU A 47 13.24 -3.49 4.16
N PHE A 48 12.53 -4.18 5.06
CA PHE A 48 12.92 -4.34 6.46
C PHE A 48 14.34 -4.90 6.59
N LEU A 49 14.63 -6.01 5.90
CA LEU A 49 15.96 -6.63 5.92
C LEU A 49 17.03 -5.70 5.35
N LEU A 50 16.74 -5.01 4.24
CA LEU A 50 17.64 -4.04 3.63
C LEU A 50 18.01 -2.93 4.63
N THR A 51 17.04 -2.41 5.37
CA THR A 51 17.28 -1.36 6.37
C THR A 51 18.11 -1.87 7.53
N ILE A 52 17.86 -3.09 8.02
CA ILE A 52 18.69 -3.71 9.07
C ILE A 52 20.13 -3.90 8.59
N PHE A 53 20.33 -4.44 7.39
CA PHE A 53 21.69 -4.62 6.83
C PHE A 53 22.39 -3.28 6.61
N THR A 54 21.67 -2.26 6.16
CA THR A 54 22.22 -0.91 5.99
C THR A 54 22.58 -0.27 7.35
N ALA A 55 21.77 -0.48 8.39
CA ALA A 55 22.09 -0.02 9.74
C ALA A 55 23.34 -0.71 10.30
N LEU A 56 23.51 -2.01 10.02
CA LEU A 56 24.72 -2.77 10.39
C LEU A 56 25.95 -2.29 9.60
N GLU A 57 25.80 -2.00 8.30
CA GLU A 57 26.88 -1.47 7.45
C GLU A 57 27.38 -0.11 7.94
N LEU A 58 26.45 0.75 8.39
CA LEU A 58 26.75 2.10 8.85
C LEU A 58 27.10 2.19 10.34
N GLY A 59 26.85 1.12 11.12
CA GLY A 59 27.05 1.12 12.57
C GLY A 59 26.14 2.09 13.33
N ASP A 60 25.02 2.52 12.73
CA ASP A 60 24.11 3.50 13.30
C ASP A 60 22.79 2.85 13.75
N ALA A 61 22.60 2.73 15.06
CA ALA A 61 21.39 2.18 15.66
C ALA A 61 20.14 3.03 15.35
N VAL A 62 20.29 4.33 15.09
CA VAL A 62 19.18 5.22 14.72
C VAL A 62 18.57 4.80 13.38
N ILE A 63 19.42 4.40 12.42
CA ILE A 63 18.99 3.84 11.13
C ILE A 63 18.25 2.52 11.33
N GLY A 64 18.59 1.74 12.37
CA GLY A 64 17.85 0.53 12.74
C GLY A 64 16.36 0.79 13.03
N PHE A 65 16.00 1.95 13.61
CA PHE A 65 14.60 2.31 13.85
C PHE A 65 13.82 2.58 12.55
N LEU A 66 14.50 2.91 11.45
CA LEU A 66 13.87 3.03 10.13
C LEU A 66 13.31 1.70 9.66
N ALA A 67 13.75 0.56 10.19
CA ALA A 67 13.21 -0.74 9.84
C ALA A 67 11.78 -0.95 10.42
N LEU A 68 11.35 -0.16 11.42
CA LEU A 68 10.04 -0.35 12.03
C LEU A 68 8.88 -0.04 11.07
N PRO A 69 8.86 1.07 10.29
CA PRO A 69 7.83 1.32 9.29
C PRO A 69 7.51 0.15 8.34
N PRO A 70 8.47 -0.43 7.59
CA PRO A 70 8.16 -1.57 6.71
C PRO A 70 7.69 -2.80 7.50
N LEU A 71 8.19 -3.02 8.73
CA LEU A 71 7.73 -4.10 9.59
C LEU A 71 6.27 -3.90 10.05
N VAL A 72 5.90 -2.67 10.43
CA VAL A 72 4.54 -2.31 10.81
C VAL A 72 3.61 -2.51 9.61
N MET A 73 4.01 -2.07 8.41
CA MET A 73 3.22 -2.24 7.19
C MET A 73 3.09 -3.72 6.79
N LEU A 74 4.16 -4.51 6.90
CA LEU A 74 4.14 -5.95 6.65
C LEU A 74 3.05 -6.67 7.45
N VAL A 75 2.88 -6.25 8.72
CA VAL A 75 1.90 -6.80 9.64
C VAL A 75 0.50 -6.22 9.38
N LEU A 76 0.39 -4.91 9.23
CA LEU A 76 -0.91 -4.23 9.20
C LEU A 76 -1.62 -4.29 7.84
N ILE A 77 -0.90 -4.41 6.72
CA ILE A 77 -1.46 -4.15 5.38
C ILE A 77 -2.74 -4.94 5.08
N ARG A 78 -2.77 -6.25 5.39
CA ARG A 78 -3.94 -7.08 5.12
C ARG A 78 -5.16 -6.61 5.89
N ALA A 79 -4.97 -6.24 7.15
CA ALA A 79 -6.05 -5.81 8.02
C ALA A 79 -6.52 -4.40 7.65
N LEU A 80 -5.61 -3.50 7.26
CA LEU A 80 -5.95 -2.17 6.77
C LEU A 80 -6.75 -2.24 5.47
N LEU A 81 -6.34 -3.10 4.53
CA LEU A 81 -7.08 -3.31 3.28
C LEU A 81 -8.45 -3.96 3.51
N ALA A 82 -8.53 -4.96 4.40
CA ALA A 82 -9.80 -5.56 4.80
C ALA A 82 -10.78 -4.51 5.33
N GLN A 83 -10.30 -3.64 6.22
CA GLN A 83 -11.11 -2.54 6.77
C GLN A 83 -11.48 -1.48 5.74
N ALA A 84 -10.60 -1.20 4.78
CA ALA A 84 -10.88 -0.27 3.70
C ALA A 84 -12.08 -0.69 2.83
N THR A 85 -12.46 -1.97 2.84
CA THR A 85 -13.51 -2.51 1.96
C THR A 85 -14.75 -3.03 2.69
N VAL A 86 -14.74 -3.04 4.03
CA VAL A 86 -15.90 -3.45 4.83
C VAL A 86 -16.35 -2.28 5.70
N VAL A 87 -17.42 -1.60 5.26
CA VAL A 87 -18.08 -0.55 6.04
C VAL A 87 -18.69 -1.17 7.30
N THR A 88 -18.01 -1.02 8.44
CA THR A 88 -18.56 -1.45 9.74
C THR A 88 -19.12 -0.25 10.49
N SER A 89 -20.44 -0.07 10.50
CA SER A 89 -21.09 1.01 11.25
C SER A 89 -20.93 0.82 12.77
N GLY A 90 -20.68 1.91 13.49
CA GLY A 90 -20.70 1.94 14.97
C GLY A 90 -19.41 1.62 15.72
N ILE A 91 -18.25 1.48 15.05
CA ILE A 91 -16.96 1.17 15.71
C ILE A 91 -15.97 2.33 15.51
N THR A 92 -15.32 2.78 16.58
CA THR A 92 -14.34 3.88 16.52
C THR A 92 -13.06 3.47 15.80
N VAL A 93 -12.36 4.43 15.17
CA VAL A 93 -11.10 4.20 14.44
C VAL A 93 -10.07 3.45 15.28
N TRP A 94 -9.93 3.82 16.55
CA TRP A 94 -9.00 3.16 17.46
C TRP A 94 -9.35 1.69 17.71
N GLN A 95 -10.63 1.37 17.85
CA GLN A 95 -11.09 -0.01 17.98
C GLN A 95 -10.86 -0.80 16.70
N ARG A 96 -11.00 -0.15 15.52
CA ARG A 96 -10.69 -0.76 14.22
C ARG A 96 -9.19 -1.05 14.11
N LEU A 97 -8.31 -0.09 14.35
CA LEU A 97 -6.86 -0.26 14.32
C LEU A 97 -6.38 -1.33 15.31
N LYS A 98 -6.85 -1.24 16.56
CA LYS A 98 -6.55 -2.24 17.59
C LYS A 98 -6.98 -3.63 17.13
N ARG A 99 -8.19 -3.76 16.58
CA ARG A 99 -8.70 -5.03 16.04
C ARG A 99 -7.84 -5.55 14.88
N ALA A 100 -7.52 -4.70 13.91
CA ALA A 100 -6.67 -5.03 12.77
C ALA A 100 -5.30 -5.58 13.22
N PHE A 101 -4.66 -4.88 14.14
CA PHE A 101 -3.36 -5.26 14.71
C PHE A 101 -3.43 -6.60 15.45
N PHE A 102 -4.44 -6.81 16.30
CA PHE A 102 -4.60 -8.08 17.00
C PHE A 102 -5.00 -9.25 16.09
N GLU A 103 -5.51 -8.98 14.89
CA GLU A 103 -5.85 -10.01 13.90
C GLU A 103 -4.66 -10.39 13.02
N SER A 104 -3.81 -9.43 12.66
CA SER A 104 -2.62 -9.71 11.85
C SER A 104 -1.56 -10.54 12.57
N ILE A 105 -1.50 -10.46 13.91
CA ILE A 105 -0.56 -11.23 14.74
C ILE A 105 -1.05 -12.68 14.95
N ARG A 106 -2.30 -13.02 14.61
CA ARG A 106 -2.83 -14.38 14.84
C ARG A 106 -2.36 -15.36 13.76
N PRO A 107 -1.61 -16.42 14.10
CA PRO A 107 -1.41 -17.52 13.19
C PRO A 107 -2.72 -18.31 13.05
N ASN A 108 -3.22 -18.44 11.82
CA ASN A 108 -4.30 -19.36 11.43
C ASN A 108 -5.70 -19.15 12.03
N GLY A 109 -6.10 -17.90 12.28
CA GLY A 109 -7.51 -17.58 12.58
C GLY A 109 -8.09 -18.19 13.87
N GLN A 110 -7.26 -18.80 14.72
CA GLN A 110 -7.75 -19.40 15.95
C GLN A 110 -7.99 -18.32 17.04
N PRO A 111 -9.08 -18.41 17.81
CA PRO A 111 -9.34 -17.51 18.94
C PRO A 111 -8.31 -17.72 20.05
N PHE A 112 -7.91 -16.63 20.69
CA PHE A 112 -6.98 -16.65 21.82
C PHE A 112 -7.60 -17.39 23.03
N GLY A 113 -6.88 -18.36 23.59
CA GLY A 113 -7.29 -19.12 24.78
C GLY A 113 -8.01 -20.45 24.53
N TRP A 114 -8.09 -20.90 23.28
CA TRP A 114 -8.79 -22.12 22.92
C TRP A 114 -7.88 -23.36 22.97
N SER A 115 -8.03 -24.13 24.05
CA SER A 115 -7.51 -25.50 24.17
C SER A 115 -8.24 -26.43 23.19
N TRP A 116 -7.50 -27.25 22.45
CA TRP A 116 -8.03 -28.23 21.48
C TRP A 116 -9.06 -29.22 22.07
N LYS A 117 -9.14 -29.31 23.41
CA LYS A 117 -10.09 -30.20 24.12
C LYS A 117 -11.54 -29.71 24.12
N SER A 118 -11.83 -28.49 23.69
CA SER A 118 -13.19 -27.92 23.80
C SER A 118 -13.67 -27.29 22.50
N ARG A 119 -13.62 -28.03 21.38
CA ARG A 119 -14.36 -27.67 20.16
C ARG A 119 -15.86 -27.65 20.45
N PRO A 120 -16.56 -26.51 20.27
CA PRO A 120 -18.00 -26.52 20.48
C PRO A 120 -18.60 -27.30 19.31
N SER A 121 -19.76 -27.91 19.52
CA SER A 121 -20.44 -28.58 18.41
C SER A 121 -20.66 -27.57 17.26
N PRO A 122 -20.66 -28.00 15.98
CA PRO A 122 -20.83 -27.12 14.82
C PRO A 122 -22.05 -26.18 14.91
N ARG A 123 -23.11 -26.61 15.61
CA ARG A 123 -24.30 -25.80 15.88
C ARG A 123 -24.05 -24.64 16.85
N LEU A 124 -23.23 -24.85 17.88
CA LEU A 124 -22.82 -23.81 18.84
C LEU A 124 -21.79 -22.86 18.23
N ALA A 125 -20.90 -23.35 17.35
CA ALA A 125 -19.98 -22.50 16.61
C ALA A 125 -20.73 -21.48 15.72
N ALA A 126 -21.80 -21.90 15.05
CA ALA A 126 -22.60 -21.01 14.20
C ALA A 126 -23.37 -19.93 14.98
N THR A 127 -23.63 -20.14 16.28
CA THR A 127 -24.31 -19.16 17.16
C THR A 127 -23.33 -18.28 17.94
N ILE A 128 -22.14 -18.80 18.29
CA ILE A 128 -21.12 -18.08 19.08
C ILE A 128 -20.15 -17.28 18.20
N TYR A 129 -20.00 -17.63 16.92
CA TYR A 129 -19.24 -16.86 15.94
C TYR A 129 -20.18 -16.17 14.93
N PRO A 130 -21.04 -15.23 15.35
CA PRO A 130 -21.90 -14.52 14.42
C PRO A 130 -21.05 -13.52 13.60
N ALA A 131 -21.16 -13.57 12.28
CA ALA A 131 -20.72 -12.56 11.30
C ALA A 131 -19.21 -12.21 11.18
N LYS A 132 -18.34 -12.62 12.11
CA LYS A 132 -16.96 -12.11 12.18
C LYS A 132 -16.05 -12.56 11.02
N ASP A 133 -15.85 -13.87 10.84
CA ASP A 133 -14.95 -14.39 9.79
C ASP A 133 -15.52 -14.19 8.39
N ARG A 134 -16.84 -13.99 8.30
CA ARG A 134 -17.51 -13.65 7.05
C ARG A 134 -17.02 -12.32 6.47
N THR A 135 -16.63 -11.33 7.28
CA THR A 135 -16.23 -10.02 6.72
C THR A 135 -14.91 -10.05 5.95
N ILE A 136 -13.88 -10.75 6.44
CA ILE A 136 -12.59 -10.89 5.74
C ILE A 136 -12.74 -11.79 4.52
N GLU A 137 -13.52 -12.87 4.64
CA GLU A 137 -13.78 -13.79 3.54
C GLU A 137 -14.62 -13.12 2.44
N GLU A 138 -15.68 -12.39 2.80
CA GLU A 138 -16.50 -11.59 1.89
C GLU A 138 -15.70 -10.48 1.21
N ALA A 139 -14.83 -9.77 1.96
CA ALA A 139 -13.91 -8.80 1.37
C ALA A 139 -12.97 -9.46 0.37
N THR A 140 -12.37 -10.59 0.74
CA THR A 140 -11.48 -11.36 -0.14
C THR A 140 -12.20 -11.81 -1.41
N ILE A 141 -13.44 -12.30 -1.30
CA ILE A 141 -14.28 -12.70 -2.43
C ILE A 141 -14.63 -11.49 -3.30
N ARG A 142 -14.98 -10.34 -2.70
CA ARG A 142 -15.22 -9.09 -3.44
C ARG A 142 -13.99 -8.64 -4.21
N TRP A 143 -12.81 -8.69 -3.60
CA TRP A 143 -11.54 -8.34 -4.25
C TRP A 143 -11.24 -9.28 -5.41
N LEU A 144 -11.41 -10.58 -5.20
CA LEU A 144 -11.19 -11.60 -6.22
C LEU A 144 -12.13 -11.43 -7.43
N ARG A 145 -13.37 -10.95 -7.22
CA ARG A 145 -14.31 -10.67 -8.32
C ARG A 145 -14.07 -9.33 -9.01
N ALA A 146 -13.57 -8.32 -8.30
CA ALA A 146 -13.33 -6.99 -8.86
C ALA A 146 -12.12 -6.92 -9.81
N THR A 147 -11.27 -7.96 -9.82
CA THR A 147 -10.02 -7.98 -10.57
C THR A 147 -10.06 -8.94 -11.77
N ASP A 148 -10.88 -8.59 -12.77
CA ASP A 148 -10.80 -9.21 -14.10
C ASP A 148 -10.44 -8.13 -15.13
N ASN A 149 -9.14 -7.94 -15.37
CA ASN A 149 -8.70 -7.08 -16.47
C ASN A 149 -7.40 -7.60 -17.09
N ARG A 150 -7.37 -7.70 -18.42
CA ARG A 150 -6.54 -8.64 -19.18
C ARG A 150 -5.24 -8.03 -19.76
N ASP A 151 -4.71 -6.98 -19.13
CA ASP A 151 -3.59 -6.17 -19.67
C ASP A 151 -2.24 -6.37 -18.94
N SER A 152 -1.91 -7.61 -18.57
CA SER A 152 -0.65 -7.93 -17.88
C SER A 152 0.59 -7.65 -18.74
N THR A 153 0.60 -7.94 -20.04
CA THR A 153 1.83 -7.81 -20.86
C THR A 153 2.30 -6.37 -21.01
N LEU A 154 1.37 -5.42 -21.20
CA LEU A 154 1.71 -4.00 -21.31
C LEU A 154 2.31 -3.46 -20.01
N SER A 155 1.89 -3.99 -18.86
CA SER A 155 2.40 -3.55 -17.55
C SER A 155 3.90 -3.74 -17.41
N VAL A 156 4.40 -4.87 -17.91
CA VAL A 156 5.78 -5.28 -17.76
C VAL A 156 6.66 -4.38 -18.62
N ALA A 157 6.25 -4.14 -19.87
CA ALA A 157 6.95 -3.23 -20.78
C ALA A 157 7.03 -1.81 -20.21
N PHE A 158 5.94 -1.25 -19.68
CA PHE A 158 5.96 0.06 -19.05
C PHE A 158 6.80 0.10 -17.77
N SER A 159 6.86 -0.99 -17.00
CA SER A 159 7.70 -1.07 -15.81
C SER A 159 9.19 -1.09 -16.15
N PHE A 160 9.58 -1.80 -17.22
CA PHE A 160 10.94 -1.74 -17.75
C PHE A 160 11.29 -0.36 -18.32
N LEU A 161 10.33 0.31 -18.98
CA LEU A 161 10.53 1.68 -19.43
C LEU A 161 10.74 2.64 -18.25
N ALA A 162 9.93 2.53 -17.20
CA ALA A 162 10.09 3.31 -15.98
C ALA A 162 11.46 3.09 -15.31
N LEU A 163 11.91 1.83 -15.26
CA LEU A 163 13.25 1.46 -14.77
C LEU A 163 14.36 2.11 -15.62
N ALA A 164 14.27 2.02 -16.95
CA ALA A 164 15.25 2.63 -17.85
C ALA A 164 15.30 4.15 -17.69
N LEU A 165 14.15 4.81 -17.57
CA LEU A 165 14.05 6.24 -17.32
C LEU A 165 14.67 6.63 -15.97
N ALA A 166 14.40 5.87 -14.92
CA ALA A 166 14.98 6.12 -13.60
C ALA A 166 16.51 6.06 -13.62
N TYR A 167 17.08 5.04 -14.28
CA TYR A 167 18.53 4.93 -14.45
C TYR A 167 19.09 6.07 -15.28
N PHE A 168 18.45 6.42 -16.39
CA PHE A 168 18.85 7.57 -17.21
C PHE A 168 18.90 8.87 -16.39
N PHE A 169 17.86 9.17 -15.62
CA PHE A 169 17.83 10.38 -14.79
C PHE A 169 18.87 10.35 -13.67
N ALA A 170 19.00 9.24 -12.96
CA ALA A 170 19.93 9.14 -11.84
C ALA A 170 21.40 9.33 -12.27
N PHE A 171 21.81 8.70 -13.36
CA PHE A 171 23.18 8.85 -13.90
C PHE A 171 23.41 10.20 -14.59
N SER A 172 22.35 10.83 -15.13
CA SER A 172 22.44 12.19 -15.66
C SER A 172 22.68 13.22 -14.55
N LEU A 173 22.02 13.04 -13.40
CA LEU A 173 22.13 13.92 -12.23
C LEU A 173 23.45 13.71 -11.46
N ILE A 174 23.93 12.46 -11.36
CA ILE A 174 25.07 12.09 -10.53
C ILE A 174 26.14 11.40 -11.39
N LYS A 175 26.99 12.21 -12.04
CA LYS A 175 28.01 11.71 -12.99
C LYS A 175 29.23 11.08 -12.32
N ASN A 176 29.62 11.55 -11.14
CA ASN A 176 30.92 11.24 -10.54
C ASN A 176 30.84 10.25 -9.36
N GLN A 177 29.65 9.70 -9.06
CA GLN A 177 29.44 8.81 -7.92
C GLN A 177 28.49 7.67 -8.32
N PRO A 178 28.98 6.62 -9.02
CA PRO A 178 28.13 5.56 -9.59
C PRO A 178 27.32 4.81 -8.52
N ASP A 179 27.86 4.66 -7.31
CA ASP A 179 27.14 3.99 -6.22
C ASP A 179 25.94 4.80 -5.74
N VAL A 180 26.08 6.12 -5.68
CA VAL A 180 24.97 7.01 -5.31
C VAL A 180 23.95 7.06 -6.44
N ALA A 181 24.40 7.12 -7.69
CA ALA A 181 23.53 7.05 -8.88
C ALA A 181 22.73 5.74 -8.93
N ASN A 182 23.35 4.59 -8.67
CA ASN A 182 22.67 3.29 -8.62
C ASN A 182 21.57 3.26 -7.56
N ASN A 183 21.88 3.70 -6.34
CA ASN A 183 20.91 3.75 -5.26
C ASN A 183 19.74 4.69 -5.56
N LEU A 184 20.04 5.86 -6.13
CA LEU A 184 19.02 6.81 -6.58
C LEU A 184 18.15 6.19 -7.70
N ALA A 185 18.75 5.52 -8.67
CA ALA A 185 18.04 4.85 -9.75
C ALA A 185 17.06 3.79 -9.22
N VAL A 186 17.47 2.97 -8.25
CA VAL A 186 16.60 1.97 -7.62
C VAL A 186 15.41 2.66 -6.94
N SER A 187 15.67 3.67 -6.12
CA SER A 187 14.61 4.40 -5.41
C SER A 187 13.62 5.09 -6.35
N LEU A 188 14.13 5.74 -7.40
CA LEU A 188 13.32 6.41 -8.41
C LEU A 188 12.52 5.41 -9.25
N SER A 189 13.09 4.22 -9.52
CA SER A 189 12.37 3.14 -10.21
C SER A 189 11.17 2.68 -9.40
N LEU A 190 11.32 2.47 -8.09
CA LEU A 190 10.20 2.10 -7.21
C LEU A 190 9.12 3.18 -7.18
N VAL A 191 9.52 4.46 -7.13
CA VAL A 191 8.58 5.60 -7.20
C VAL A 191 7.81 5.60 -8.52
N LEU A 192 8.51 5.49 -9.66
CA LEU A 192 7.88 5.51 -10.98
C LEU A 192 7.01 4.27 -11.23
N ILE A 193 7.41 3.09 -10.77
CA ILE A 193 6.60 1.87 -10.86
C ILE A 193 5.35 1.99 -9.99
N GLY A 194 5.46 2.51 -8.76
CA GLY A 194 4.31 2.79 -7.89
C GLY A 194 3.31 3.74 -8.56
N LEU A 195 3.81 4.83 -9.16
CA LEU A 195 3.01 5.77 -9.94
C LEU A 195 2.34 5.09 -11.14
N LEU A 196 3.06 4.26 -11.88
CA LEU A 196 2.53 3.51 -13.03
C LEU A 196 1.39 2.56 -12.63
N ILE A 197 1.51 1.88 -11.48
CA ILE A 197 0.44 1.04 -10.93
C ILE A 197 -0.82 1.89 -10.70
N MET A 198 -0.68 3.05 -10.07
CA MET A 198 -1.80 3.96 -9.80
C MET A 198 -2.43 4.51 -11.09
N LEU A 199 -1.63 4.83 -12.11
CA LEU A 199 -2.11 5.35 -13.40
C LEU A 199 -2.88 4.31 -14.21
N ARG A 200 -2.45 3.03 -14.16
CA ARG A 200 -3.02 1.97 -15.00
C ARG A 200 -4.20 1.25 -14.34
N LYS A 201 -4.17 1.09 -13.02
CA LYS A 201 -5.19 0.31 -12.30
C LYS A 201 -6.28 1.25 -11.77
N LYS A 202 -7.52 0.97 -12.15
CA LYS A 202 -8.71 1.72 -11.73
C LYS A 202 -9.31 1.25 -10.39
N ASP A 203 -8.79 0.13 -9.88
CA ASP A 203 -9.21 -0.44 -8.61
C ASP A 203 -8.48 0.25 -7.44
N ILE A 204 -9.24 0.62 -6.42
CA ILE A 204 -8.76 1.37 -5.26
C ILE A 204 -7.65 0.61 -4.50
N ILE A 205 -7.73 -0.73 -4.40
CA ILE A 205 -6.69 -1.52 -3.71
C ILE A 205 -5.38 -1.46 -4.49
N SER A 206 -5.47 -1.56 -5.81
CA SER A 206 -4.30 -1.42 -6.68
C SER A 206 -3.68 -0.02 -6.55
N GLN A 207 -4.49 1.04 -6.43
CA GLN A 207 -3.98 2.39 -6.18
C GLN A 207 -3.26 2.52 -4.84
N ILE A 208 -3.82 1.93 -3.77
CA ILE A 208 -3.14 1.87 -2.47
C ILE A 208 -1.81 1.13 -2.59
N VAL A 209 -1.80 -0.05 -3.22
CA VAL A 209 -0.56 -0.81 -3.38
C VAL A 209 0.47 -0.01 -4.16
N GLY A 210 0.07 0.69 -5.23
CA GLY A 210 0.95 1.60 -5.97
C GLY A 210 1.52 2.72 -5.10
N LEU A 211 0.68 3.34 -4.25
CA LEU A 211 1.10 4.36 -3.29
C LEU A 211 2.14 3.79 -2.29
N LEU A 212 1.91 2.59 -1.78
CA LEU A 212 2.83 1.94 -0.83
C LEU A 212 4.16 1.52 -1.47
N VAL A 213 4.14 1.08 -2.73
CA VAL A 213 5.36 0.81 -3.51
C VAL A 213 6.16 2.09 -3.72
N MET A 214 5.49 3.21 -4.00
CA MET A 214 6.13 4.52 -4.11
C MET A 214 6.74 4.95 -2.77
N GLU A 215 6.04 4.71 -1.67
CA GLU A 215 6.50 4.96 -0.30
C GLU A 215 7.82 4.25 0.01
N HIS A 216 7.93 2.98 -0.37
CA HIS A 216 9.16 2.19 -0.26
C HIS A 216 10.32 2.80 -1.06
N GLY A 217 10.05 3.33 -2.26
CA GLY A 217 11.03 4.03 -3.07
C GLY A 217 11.56 5.29 -2.38
N MET A 218 10.67 6.14 -1.86
CA MET A 218 11.05 7.35 -1.13
C MET A 218 11.84 7.02 0.15
N PHE A 219 11.42 5.99 0.88
CA PHE A 219 12.12 5.52 2.06
C PHE A 219 13.54 5.04 1.75
N LEU A 220 13.72 4.30 0.65
CA LEU A 220 15.03 3.85 0.20
C LEU A 220 15.94 5.03 -0.20
N ALA A 221 15.39 6.01 -0.93
CA ALA A 221 16.13 7.22 -1.27
C ALA A 221 16.64 7.91 -0.01
N ALA A 222 15.78 8.03 1.00
CA ALA A 222 16.11 8.73 2.20
C ALA A 222 17.17 8.04 3.05
N ILE A 223 17.10 6.72 3.25
CA ILE A 223 18.17 5.97 3.95
C ILE A 223 19.55 6.29 3.35
N ARG A 224 19.61 6.47 2.02
CA ARG A 224 20.87 6.74 1.32
C ARG A 224 21.32 8.20 1.41
N VAL A 225 20.39 9.14 1.55
CA VAL A 225 20.68 10.56 1.79
C VAL A 225 21.15 10.81 3.23
N LEU A 226 20.71 9.99 4.18
CA LEU A 226 21.08 10.06 5.60
C LEU A 226 22.51 9.57 5.87
N ARG A 227 23.51 10.20 5.24
CA ARG A 227 24.92 10.07 5.63
C ARG A 227 25.32 11.07 6.71
N ILE A 228 24.43 11.99 7.08
CA ILE A 228 24.68 13.02 8.09
C ILE A 228 24.00 12.60 9.40
N PRO A 229 24.75 12.15 10.43
CA PRO A 229 24.17 11.57 11.65
C PRO A 229 23.20 12.50 12.39
N SER A 230 23.45 13.81 12.35
CA SER A 230 22.61 14.80 13.03
C SER A 230 21.20 14.94 12.45
N LEU A 231 21.01 14.56 11.18
CA LEU A 231 19.70 14.62 10.51
C LEU A 231 18.93 13.29 10.60
N SER A 232 19.61 12.19 10.94
CA SER A 232 19.01 10.85 11.02
C SER A 232 17.79 10.81 11.95
N LEU A 233 17.88 11.41 13.14
CA LEU A 233 16.78 11.39 14.11
C LEU A 233 15.56 12.19 13.63
N LEU A 234 15.77 13.42 13.12
CA LEU A 234 14.68 14.24 12.58
C LEU A 234 14.01 13.53 11.40
N PHE A 235 14.80 12.87 10.57
CA PHE A 235 14.27 12.10 9.46
C PHE A 235 13.44 10.89 9.93
N VAL A 236 13.93 10.11 10.90
CA VAL A 236 13.17 9.00 11.50
C VAL A 236 11.82 9.49 12.00
N ILE A 237 11.79 10.59 12.76
CA ILE A 237 10.54 11.18 13.28
C ILE A 237 9.62 11.59 12.13
N SER A 238 10.14 12.32 11.12
CA SER A 238 9.37 12.73 9.95
C SER A 238 8.75 11.55 9.22
N LEU A 239 9.51 10.46 9.08
CA LEU A 239 9.04 9.24 8.45
C LEU A 239 7.93 8.55 9.25
N PHE A 240 8.05 8.49 10.58
CA PHE A 240 6.97 7.93 11.42
C PHE A 240 5.69 8.76 11.34
N LEU A 241 5.82 10.10 11.31
CA LEU A 241 4.67 10.99 11.12
C LEU A 241 4.02 10.77 9.75
N TYR A 242 4.84 10.67 8.71
CA TYR A 242 4.39 10.39 7.35
C TYR A 242 3.66 9.04 7.27
N LEU A 243 4.24 7.97 7.81
CA LEU A 243 3.58 6.66 7.92
C LEU A 243 2.26 6.75 8.69
N GLY A 244 2.23 7.50 9.79
CA GLY A 244 1.02 7.74 10.57
C GLY A 244 -0.08 8.39 9.71
N ILE A 245 0.27 9.39 8.91
CA ILE A 245 -0.65 10.04 7.96
C ILE A 245 -1.12 9.04 6.91
N THR A 246 -0.22 8.23 6.33
CA THR A 246 -0.58 7.18 5.36
C THR A 246 -1.58 6.19 5.97
N ILE A 247 -1.34 5.71 7.20
CA ILE A 247 -2.27 4.81 7.90
C ILE A 247 -3.62 5.49 8.17
N VAL A 248 -3.62 6.75 8.61
CA VAL A 248 -4.86 7.50 8.85
C VAL A 248 -5.65 7.68 7.55
N MET A 249 -4.98 8.04 6.46
CA MET A 249 -5.60 8.12 5.13
C MET A 249 -6.20 6.76 4.76
N LEU A 250 -5.47 5.67 5.00
CA LEU A 250 -5.90 4.32 4.67
C LEU A 250 -7.12 3.85 5.47
N VAL A 251 -7.19 4.22 6.74
CA VAL A 251 -8.27 3.77 7.65
C VAL A 251 -9.49 4.67 7.58
N TYR A 252 -9.31 5.96 7.30
CA TYR A 252 -10.40 6.93 7.34
C TYR A 252 -10.94 7.27 5.95
N LEU A 253 -10.06 7.64 5.02
CA LEU A 253 -10.48 8.18 3.74
C LEU A 253 -11.11 7.09 2.86
N LEU A 254 -10.53 5.89 2.88
CA LEU A 254 -10.98 4.81 2.02
C LEU A 254 -12.37 4.26 2.33
N PRO A 255 -12.71 3.90 3.59
CA PRO A 255 -14.07 3.47 3.90
C PRO A 255 -15.10 4.55 3.61
N GLU A 256 -14.74 5.83 3.78
CA GLU A 256 -15.67 6.93 3.52
C GLU A 256 -15.86 7.15 2.01
N LEU A 257 -14.81 6.98 1.21
CA LEU A 257 -14.90 6.95 -0.25
C LEU A 257 -15.80 5.81 -0.73
N ASP A 258 -15.65 4.61 -0.17
CA ASP A 258 -16.53 3.47 -0.49
C ASP A 258 -17.99 3.77 -0.11
N ARG A 259 -18.22 4.31 1.10
CA ARG A 259 -19.55 4.67 1.60
C ARG A 259 -20.25 5.73 0.74
N THR A 260 -19.51 6.74 0.30
CA THR A 260 -20.08 7.86 -0.47
C THR A 260 -20.27 7.54 -1.94
N SER A 261 -19.41 6.70 -2.51
CA SER A 261 -19.44 6.40 -3.94
C SER A 261 -20.27 5.16 -4.32
N GLY A 262 -20.54 4.26 -3.37
CA GLY A 262 -21.29 3.01 -3.60
C GLY A 262 -20.59 2.03 -4.53
N SER A 263 -19.37 2.33 -5.00
CA SER A 263 -18.58 1.51 -5.90
C SER A 263 -17.09 1.75 -5.69
N LEU A 264 -16.34 0.65 -5.59
CA LEU A 264 -14.87 0.64 -5.57
C LEU A 264 -14.25 0.87 -6.96
N MET A 265 -15.05 0.84 -8.03
CA MET A 265 -14.61 1.08 -9.40
C MET A 265 -14.91 2.52 -9.83
N ILE A 266 -13.87 3.25 -10.23
CA ILE A 266 -13.96 4.63 -10.74
C ILE A 266 -14.93 4.74 -11.92
N GLU A 267 -14.98 3.73 -12.79
CA GLU A 267 -15.84 3.77 -13.99
C GLU A 267 -17.34 3.74 -13.62
N GLN A 268 -17.73 2.93 -12.63
CA GLN A 268 -19.12 2.86 -12.17
C GLN A 268 -19.54 4.17 -11.51
N GLN A 269 -18.63 4.87 -10.83
CA GLN A 269 -18.93 6.20 -10.27
C GLN A 269 -19.22 7.23 -11.38
N LYS A 270 -18.49 7.14 -12.50
CA LYS A 270 -18.74 8.00 -13.66
C LYS A 270 -20.11 7.74 -14.27
N ILE A 271 -20.51 6.48 -14.40
CA ILE A 271 -21.83 6.09 -14.91
C ILE A 271 -22.94 6.61 -13.99
N LEU A 272 -22.84 6.39 -12.67
CA LEU A 272 -23.84 6.88 -11.71
C LEU A 272 -23.95 8.41 -11.72
N ARG A 273 -22.84 9.12 -11.89
CA ARG A 273 -22.83 10.59 -12.01
C ARG A 273 -23.51 11.06 -13.30
N GLU A 274 -23.31 10.36 -14.41
CA GLU A 274 -23.93 10.68 -15.70
C GLU A 274 -25.43 10.35 -15.68
N GLU A 275 -25.84 9.25 -15.05
CA GLU A 275 -27.23 8.82 -14.90
C GLU A 275 -28.06 9.74 -14.00
N TYR A 276 -27.44 10.39 -12.99
CA TYR A 276 -28.11 11.35 -12.11
C TYR A 276 -28.17 12.79 -12.67
N LYS A 277 -27.46 13.09 -13.77
CA LYS A 277 -27.44 14.42 -14.41
C LYS A 277 -28.70 14.83 -15.22
N PRO A 278 -29.52 13.92 -15.79
CA PRO A 278 -30.63 14.32 -16.65
C PRO A 278 -31.80 14.94 -15.87
N GLU A 279 -32.06 14.53 -14.62
CA GLU A 279 -33.18 15.08 -13.85
C GLU A 279 -32.93 16.52 -13.39
N ALA A 280 -31.70 16.88 -13.03
CA ALA A 280 -31.34 18.25 -12.70
C ALA A 280 -31.48 19.19 -13.92
N SER A 281 -31.24 18.66 -15.12
CA SER A 281 -31.39 19.38 -16.39
C SER A 281 -32.87 19.60 -16.73
N LEU A 282 -33.73 18.61 -16.47
CA LEU A 282 -35.17 18.71 -16.66
C LEU A 282 -35.84 19.62 -15.61
N GLN A 283 -35.38 19.61 -14.36
CA GLN A 283 -35.86 20.55 -13.34
C GLN A 283 -35.48 21.99 -13.68
N GLN A 284 -34.29 22.26 -14.24
CA GLN A 284 -33.94 23.60 -14.73
C GLN A 284 -34.80 24.04 -15.93
N LEU A 285 -35.26 23.11 -16.77
CA LEU A 285 -36.19 23.41 -17.88
C LEU A 285 -37.65 23.58 -17.41
N LEU A 286 -38.00 23.05 -16.23
CA LEU A 286 -39.34 23.11 -15.65
C LEU A 286 -39.51 24.23 -14.61
N VAL A 287 -38.46 24.98 -14.25
CA VAL A 287 -38.61 26.25 -13.52
C VAL A 287 -38.98 27.30 -14.57
N PRO A 288 -40.25 27.75 -14.62
CA PRO A 288 -40.63 28.80 -15.55
C PRO A 288 -39.84 30.06 -15.23
N GLU A 289 -39.28 30.70 -16.25
CA GLU A 289 -38.58 31.98 -16.19
C GLU A 289 -39.56 33.15 -15.91
N ASN A 290 -40.51 32.93 -15.01
CA ASN A 290 -41.59 33.86 -14.71
C ASN A 290 -41.17 34.59 -13.44
N GLY A 291 -40.60 35.77 -13.66
CA GLY A 291 -40.04 36.65 -12.65
C GLY A 291 -40.88 36.75 -11.38
N TRP A 292 -40.19 36.71 -10.24
CA TRP A 292 -40.74 37.09 -8.96
C TRP A 292 -41.39 38.47 -9.08
N PRO A 293 -42.66 38.65 -8.68
CA PRO A 293 -43.27 39.96 -8.66
C PRO A 293 -42.47 40.84 -7.69
N LYS A 294 -41.94 41.95 -8.20
CA LYS A 294 -41.34 42.99 -7.36
C LYS A 294 -42.48 43.53 -6.48
N GLY A 295 -42.39 43.25 -5.18
CA GLY A 295 -43.27 43.85 -4.19
C GLY A 295 -43.06 45.36 -4.18
N GLU A 296 -44.16 46.09 -4.33
CA GLU A 296 -44.27 47.52 -4.07
C GLU A 296 -44.23 47.81 -2.55
#